data_AF-A0A7X1P759-F1
#
_entry.id   AF-A0A7X1P759-F1
#
_cell.length_a   1.000
_cell.length_b   1.000
_cell.length_c   1.000
_cell.angle_alpha   90.00
_cell.angle_beta   90.00
_cell.angle_gamma   90.00
#
_symmetry.space_group_name_H-M   'P 1'
#
loop_
_entity.id
_entity.type
_entity.pdbx_description
1 polymer ?
#
loop_
_entity_poly.entity_id
_entity_poly.type
_entity_poly.pdbx_seq_one_letter_code
_entity_poly.pdbx_strand_id
1 'polypeptide(L)'
;MGMNINLTPQLEALVRSKVASGLYTSASEVVREALRLLDEQDRLKDAKLAQLRTDVRQGLDSGPSESWDAAAVKRKARARRTTKPTAA
;
A
#
# COMPACT_ATOMS: atom_id res chain seq x y z
N MET A 1 -9.31 7.51 30.05
CA MET A 1 -8.78 8.89 29.97
C MET A 1 -9.21 9.48 28.63
N GLY A 2 -9.72 10.72 28.61
CA GLY A 2 -10.13 11.41 27.38
C GLY A 2 -9.02 12.31 26.87
N MET A 3 -8.85 12.39 25.55
CA MET A 3 -7.96 13.33 24.87
C MET A 3 -8.81 14.43 24.23
N ASN A 4 -8.48 15.69 24.47
CA ASN A 4 -9.16 16.82 23.83
C ASN A 4 -8.41 17.20 22.55
N ILE A 5 -9.14 17.39 21.44
CA ILE A 5 -8.57 17.62 20.12
C ILE A 5 -9.35 18.74 19.45
N ASN A 6 -8.64 19.74 18.92
CA ASN A 6 -9.26 20.82 18.17
C ASN A 6 -9.37 20.42 16.70
N LEU A 7 -10.58 20.48 16.15
CA LEU A 7 -10.84 20.22 14.74
C LEU A 7 -11.04 21.55 14.00
N THR A 8 -10.70 21.56 12.72
CA THR A 8 -11.12 22.67 11.85
C THR A 8 -12.64 22.61 11.64
N PRO A 9 -13.32 23.73 11.33
CA PRO A 9 -14.77 23.74 11.12
C PRO A 9 -15.24 22.73 10.06
N GLN A 10 -14.42 22.48 9.03
CA GLN A 10 -14.72 21.53 7.96
C GLN A 10 -14.71 20.08 8.48
N LEU A 11 -13.72 19.73 9.30
CA LEU A 11 -13.64 18.40 9.90
C LEU A 11 -14.74 18.18 10.94
N GLU A 12 -15.09 19.21 11.71
CA GLU A 12 -16.21 19.14 12.64
C GLU A 12 -17.54 18.89 11.91
N ALA A 13 -17.80 19.62 10.82
CA ALA A 13 -18.99 19.42 10.00
C ALA A 13 -19.06 18.00 9.42
N LEU A 14 -17.92 17.46 8.97
CA LEU A 14 -17.82 16.09 8.49
C LEU A 14 -18.16 15.07 9.58
N VAL A 15 -17.58 15.22 10.77
CA VAL A 15 -17.85 14.33 11.92
C VAL A 15 -19.32 14.40 12.33
N ARG A 16 -19.90 15.61 12.40
CA ARG A 16 -21.32 15.80 12.71
C ARG A 16 -22.22 15.13 11.67
N SER A 17 -21.91 15.26 10.38
CA SER A 17 -22.65 14.60 9.30
C SER A 17 -22.59 13.06 9.41
N LYS A 18 -21.42 12.50 9.73
CA LYS A 18 -21.26 11.05 9.94
C LYS A 18 -22.08 10.54 11.12
N VAL A 19 -22.10 11.25 12.24
CA VAL A 19 -22.96 10.89 13.39
C VAL A 19 -24.44 11.04 13.02
N ALA A 20 -24.82 12.14 12.37
CA ALA A 20 -26.21 12.40 11.97
C ALA A 20 -26.76 11.36 10.98
N SER A 21 -25.90 10.69 10.22
CA SER A 21 -26.30 9.58 9.35
C SER A 21 -26.80 8.33 10.10
N GLY A 22 -26.58 8.26 11.42
CA GLY A 22 -26.91 7.09 12.24
C GLY A 22 -25.91 5.94 12.16
N LEU A 23 -24.91 6.02 11.28
CA LEU A 23 -23.85 5.00 11.15
C LEU A 23 -22.88 4.98 12.33
N TYR A 24 -22.81 6.07 13.11
CA TYR A 24 -21.91 6.22 14.24
C TYR A 24 -22.68 6.81 15.42
N THR A 25 -22.39 6.32 16.62
CA THR A 25 -23.04 6.73 17.87
C THR A 25 -22.43 7.99 18.48
N SER A 26 -21.17 8.31 18.12
CA SER A 26 -20.46 9.45 18.70
C SER A 26 -19.32 9.95 17.80
N ALA A 27 -18.91 11.20 18.03
CA ALA A 27 -17.73 11.78 17.37
C ALA A 27 -16.45 10.97 17.66
N SER A 28 -16.30 10.47 18.89
CA SER A 28 -15.14 9.65 19.26
C SER A 28 -15.10 8.33 18.50
N GLU A 29 -16.24 7.76 18.10
CA GLU A 29 -16.30 6.57 17.27
C GLU A 29 -15.84 6.85 15.83
N VAL A 30 -16.30 7.96 15.25
CA VAL A 30 -15.84 8.41 13.92
C VAL A 30 -14.33 8.61 13.90
N VAL A 31 -13.79 9.29 14.93
CA VAL A 31 -12.35 9.56 15.02
C VAL A 31 -11.55 8.27 15.22
N ARG A 32 -12.01 7.33 16.05
CA ARG A 32 -11.34 6.02 16.21
C ARG A 32 -11.28 5.26 14.90
N GLU A 33 -12.38 5.21 14.16
CA GLU A 33 -12.42 4.52 12.87
C GLU A 33 -11.53 5.20 11.82
N ALA A 34 -11.52 6.53 11.78
CA ALA A 34 -10.62 7.28 10.91
C ALA A 34 -9.14 7.02 11.23
N LEU A 35 -8.77 6.99 12.52
CA LEU A 35 -7.41 6.67 12.94
C LEU A 35 -7.03 5.22 12.65
N ARG A 36 -7.97 4.28 12.78
CA ARG A 36 -7.75 2.87 12.41
C ARG A 36 -7.44 2.74 10.92
N LEU A 37 -8.19 3.45 10.07
CA LEU A 37 -7.96 3.45 8.63
C LEU A 37 -6.63 4.14 8.26
N LEU A 38 -6.26 5.20 8.97
CA LEU A 38 -4.98 5.88 8.78
C LEU A 38 -3.80 4.95 9.13
N ASP A 39 -3.84 4.30 10.29
CA ASP A 39 -2.82 3.34 10.74
C ASP A 39 -2.67 2.17 9.75
N GLU A 40 -3.78 1.62 9.26
CA GLU A 40 -3.73 0.57 8.24
C GLU A 40 -3.07 1.06 6.94
N GLN A 41 -3.38 2.26 6.48
CA GLN A 41 -2.73 2.83 5.29
C GLN A 41 -1.24 3.05 5.51
N ASP A 42 -0.83 3.51 6.68
CA ASP A 42 0.57 3.75 6.99
C ASP A 42 1.36 2.43 7.08
N ARG A 43 0.79 1.40 7.72
CA ARG A 43 1.38 0.05 7.70
C ARG A 43 1.56 -0.51 6.29
N LEU A 44 0.58 -0.30 5.42
CA LEU A 44 0.68 -0.72 4.02
C LEU A 44 1.76 0.04 3.25
N LYS A 45 1.92 1.35 3.50
CA LYS A 45 3.02 2.14 2.90
C LYS A 45 4.38 1.65 3.38
N ASP A 46 4.52 1.40 4.68
CA ASP A 46 5.76 0.92 5.28
C ASP A 46 6.15 -0.46 4.75
N ALA A 47 5.19 -1.38 4.65
CA ALA A 47 5.40 -2.70 4.06
C ALA A 47 5.85 -2.61 2.59
N LYS A 48 5.20 -1.75 1.78
CA LYS A 48 5.60 -1.52 0.39
C LYS A 48 7.01 -0.93 0.28
N LEU A 49 7.34 0.03 1.14
CA LEU A 49 8.67 0.65 1.16
C LEU A 49 9.74 -0.35 1.58
N ALA A 50 9.46 -1.19 2.58
CA ALA A 50 10.34 -2.27 3.00
C ALA A 50 10.58 -3.27 1.85
N GLN A 51 9.52 -3.69 1.15
CA GLN A 51 9.63 -4.57 -0.01
C GLN A 51 10.47 -3.93 -1.11
N LEU A 52 10.21 -2.66 -1.47
CA LEU A 52 10.98 -1.97 -2.51
C LEU A 52 12.47 -1.87 -2.15
N ARG A 53 12.80 -1.61 -0.89
CA ARG A 53 14.20 -1.59 -0.42
C ARG A 53 14.86 -2.96 -0.58
N THR A 54 14.12 -4.04 -0.28
CA THR A 54 14.58 -5.41 -0.49
C THR A 54 14.80 -5.71 -1.98
N ASP A 55 13.85 -5.36 -2.84
CA ASP A 55 13.94 -5.59 -4.29
C ASP A 55 15.13 -4.84 -4.91
N VAL A 56 15.33 -3.59 -4.50
CA VAL A 56 16.49 -2.78 -4.94
C VAL A 56 17.79 -3.44 -4.49
N ARG A 57 17.88 -3.88 -3.22
CA ARG A 57 19.07 -4.57 -2.72
C ARG A 57 19.33 -5.87 -3.48
N GLN A 58 18.31 -6.68 -3.69
CA GLN A 58 18.41 -7.89 -4.49
C GLN A 58 18.90 -7.59 -5.91
N GLY A 59 18.43 -6.49 -6.53
CA GLY A 59 18.92 -6.03 -7.83
C GLY A 59 20.40 -5.64 -7.80
N LEU A 60 20.83 -4.88 -6.79
CA LEU A 60 22.24 -4.49 -6.62
C LEU A 60 23.16 -5.70 -6.37
N ASP A 61 22.67 -6.68 -5.62
CA ASP A 61 23.40 -7.91 -5.29
C ASP A 61 23.34 -8.96 -6.43
N SER A 62 22.56 -8.71 -7.48
CA SER A 62 22.36 -9.66 -8.60
C SER A 62 23.53 -9.74 -9.59
N GLY A 63 24.56 -8.92 -9.38
CA GLY A 63 25.75 -8.84 -10.22
C GLY A 63 25.82 -7.55 -11.04
N PRO A 64 26.86 -7.41 -11.87
CA PRO A 64 27.04 -6.21 -12.70
C PRO A 64 25.90 -6.06 -13.71
N SER A 65 25.51 -4.81 -13.97
CA SER A 65 24.52 -4.52 -15.00
C SER A 65 25.07 -4.83 -16.39
N GLU A 66 24.23 -5.47 -17.21
CA GLU A 66 24.52 -5.75 -18.62
C GLU A 66 23.74 -4.79 -19.54
N SER A 67 24.16 -4.69 -20.81
CA SER A 67 23.45 -3.90 -21.82
C SER A 67 22.03 -4.42 -22.03
N TRP A 68 21.04 -3.52 -21.99
CA TRP A 68 19.63 -3.87 -22.15
C TRP A 68 19.21 -4.02 -23.62
N ASP A 69 18.74 -5.22 -24.01
CA ASP A 69 18.06 -5.48 -25.29
C ASP A 69 16.69 -6.13 -25.06
N ALA A 70 15.62 -5.34 -25.24
CA ALA A 70 14.25 -5.80 -25.08
C ALA A 70 13.86 -6.93 -26.04
N ALA A 71 14.41 -6.97 -27.27
CA ALA A 71 14.14 -8.03 -28.23
C ALA A 71 14.78 -9.35 -27.79
N ALA A 72 16.03 -9.31 -27.29
CA ALA A 72 16.69 -10.48 -26.71
C ALA A 72 15.95 -11.03 -25.49
N VAL A 73 15.50 -10.17 -24.57
CA VAL A 73 14.71 -10.59 -23.39
C VAL A 73 13.41 -11.28 -23.83
N LYS A 74 12.68 -10.72 -24.80
CA LYS A 74 11.44 -11.34 -25.32
C LYS A 74 11.71 -12.69 -25.99
N ARG A 75 12.78 -12.82 -26.79
CA ARG A 75 13.18 -14.10 -27.41
C ARG A 75 13.46 -15.16 -26.34
N LYS A 76 14.26 -14.82 -25.33
CA LYS A 76 14.60 -15.72 -24.20
C LYS A 76 13.37 -16.13 -23.39
N ALA A 77 12.46 -15.20 -23.12
CA ALA A 77 11.21 -15.48 -22.41
C ALA A 77 10.29 -16.43 -23.19
N ARG A 78 10.15 -16.24 -24.52
CA ARG A 78 9.35 -17.13 -25.38
C ARG A 78 9.93 -18.54 -25.47
N ALA A 79 11.24 -18.66 -25.63
CA ALA A 79 11.93 -19.96 -25.64
C ALA A 79 11.75 -20.73 -24.31
N ARG A 80 11.73 -20.03 -23.16
CA ARG A 80 11.46 -20.65 -21.85
C ARG A 80 10.02 -21.15 -21.70
N ARG A 81 9.05 -20.52 -22.39
CA ARG A 81 7.64 -20.96 -22.35
C ARG A 81 7.41 -22.21 -23.18
N THR A 82 8.13 -22.39 -24.28
CA THR A 82 8.00 -23.58 -25.14
C THR A 82 8.68 -24.81 -24.54
N THR A 83 9.64 -24.63 -23.63
CA THR A 83 10.37 -25.72 -22.97
C THR A 83 9.86 -26.08 -21.58
N LYS A 84 8.95 -25.30 -20.99
CA LYS A 84 8.30 -25.65 -19.73
C LYS A 84 7.20 -26.69 -20.03
N PRO A 85 7.29 -27.94 -19.52
CA PRO A 85 6.19 -28.88 -19.65
C PRO A 85 4.98 -28.25 -18.95
N THR A 86 3.84 -28.27 -19.61
CA THR A 86 2.55 -27.96 -19.00
C THR A 86 2.40 -28.86 -17.78
N ALA A 87 2.59 -28.31 -16.58
CA ALA A 87 2.26 -29.02 -15.35
C ALA A 87 0.74 -29.18 -15.34
N ALA A 88 0.29 -30.42 -15.53
CA ALA A 88 -1.08 -30.86 -15.36
C ALA A 88 -1.44 -30.93 -13.87
#